data_AF-A0A938CUZ7-F1
#
_entry.id   AF-A0A938CUZ7-F1
#
_cell.length_a   1.000
_cell.length_b   1.000
_cell.length_c   1.000
_cell.angle_alpha   90.00
_cell.angle_beta   90.00
_cell.angle_gamma   90.00
#
_symmetry.space_group_name_H-M   'P 1'
#
loop_
_entity.id
_entity.type
_entity.pdbx_description
1 polymer ?
#
loop_
_entity_poly.entity_id
_entity_poly.type
_entity_poly.pdbx_seq_one_letter_code
_entity_poly.pdbx_strand_id
1 'polypeptide(L)' 'MSVIAYKCPESGEQVTTAIETGKDTLIKMRAMDLTIWVWCPHCMAGHQIKPADAVLEGEKLETESPSLAVG' A
#
# COMPACT_ATOMS: atom_id res chain seq x y z
N MET A 1 -15.33 -0.87 5.43
CA MET A 1 -14.26 0.14 5.41
C MET A 1 -13.10 -0.44 6.19
N SER A 2 -11.87 -0.20 5.74
CA SER A 2 -10.63 -0.61 6.40
C SER A 2 -9.61 0.52 6.22
N VAL A 3 -8.43 0.39 6.81
CA VAL A 3 -7.36 1.38 6.74
C VAL A 3 -6.32 1.00 5.68
N ILE A 4 -5.69 2.00 5.04
CA ILE A 4 -4.62 1.75 4.08
C ILE A 4 -3.38 1.26 4.83
N ALA A 5 -2.76 0.19 4.34
CA ALA A 5 -1.45 -0.29 4.75
C ALA A 5 -0.48 -0.30 3.57
N TYR A 6 0.80 -0.04 3.84
CA TYR A 6 1.88 -0.05 2.84
C TYR A 6 3.15 -0.65 3.43
N LYS A 7 4.11 -1.01 2.56
CA LYS A 7 5.45 -1.42 3.00
C LYS A 7 6.36 -0.20 3.07
N CYS A 8 6.95 0.09 4.23
CA CYS A 8 7.91 1.17 4.37
C CYS A 8 9.12 0.91 3.46
N PRO A 9 9.52 1.86 2.59
CA PRO A 9 10.65 1.67 1.68
C PRO A 9 12.00 1.63 2.41
N GLU A 10 12.07 2.18 3.63
CA GLU A 10 13.32 2.24 4.41
C GLU A 10 13.48 1.05 5.35
N SER A 11 12.47 0.74 6.17
CA SER A 11 12.54 -0.36 7.13
C SER A 11 12.08 -1.70 6.57
N GLY A 12 11.31 -1.70 5.48
CA GLY A 12 10.66 -2.90 4.95
C GLY A 12 9.46 -3.39 5.77
N GLU A 13 9.16 -2.74 6.90
CA GLU A 13 8.04 -3.07 7.78
C GLU A 13 6.70 -2.68 7.15
N GLN A 14 5.65 -3.43 7.49
CA GLN A 14 4.29 -3.05 7.11
C GLN A 14 3.78 -1.95 8.05
N VAL A 15 3.24 -0.87 7.46
CA VAL A 15 2.76 0.29 8.18
C VAL A 15 1.28 0.48 7.89
N THR A 16 0.46 0.37 8.93
CA THR A 16 -0.96 0.75 8.89
C THR A 16 -1.08 2.27 9.08
N THR A 17 -1.81 2.93 8.19
CA THR A 17 -2.06 4.37 8.23
C THR A 17 -3.36 4.69 8.96
N ALA A 18 -3.60 5.96 9.27
CA ALA A 18 -4.91 6.43 9.76
C ALA A 18 -5.93 6.73 8.64
N ILE A 19 -5.61 6.38 7.39
CA ILE A 19 -6.45 6.70 6.23
C ILE A 19 -7.47 5.59 6.05
N GLU A 20 -8.70 5.85 6.46
CA GLU A 20 -9.83 4.95 6.25
C GLU A 20 -10.38 5.07 4.82
N THR A 21 -10.57 3.92 4.17
CA THR A 21 -11.15 3.87 2.83
C THR A 21 -11.81 2.52 2.53
N GLY A 22 -12.38 2.40 1.33
CA GLY A 22 -12.97 1.17 0.81
C GLY A 22 -12.24 0.70 -0.44
N LYS A 23 -12.44 -0.58 -0.80
CA LYS A 23 -11.81 -1.20 -1.97
C LYS A 23 -12.06 -0.43 -3.26
N ASP A 24 -13.30 -0.05 -3.53
CA ASP A 24 -13.66 0.71 -4.74
C ASP A 24 -12.97 2.08 -4.79
N THR A 25 -12.83 2.74 -3.64
CA THR A 25 -12.11 4.01 -3.55
C THR A 25 -10.63 3.81 -3.81
N LEU A 26 -10.00 2.80 -3.20
CA LEU A 26 -8.59 2.48 -3.44
C LEU A 26 -8.33 2.15 -4.93
N ILE A 27 -9.22 1.39 -5.57
CA ILE A 27 -9.16 1.12 -7.02
C ILE A 27 -9.23 2.42 -7.84
N LYS A 28 -10.14 3.34 -7.50
CA LYS A 28 -10.22 4.64 -8.19
C LYS A 28 -8.95 5.47 -7.97
N MET A 29 -8.38 5.48 -6.77
CA MET A 29 -7.13 6.18 -6.47
C MET A 29 -5.97 5.63 -7.32
N ARG A 30 -5.91 4.30 -7.53
CA ARG A 30 -4.95 3.65 -8.45
C ARG A 30 -5.15 4.11 -9.89
N ALA A 31 -6.40 4.09 -10.38
CA ALA A 31 -6.72 4.49 -11.75
C ALA A 31 -6.37 5.97 -12.04
N MET A 32 -6.39 6.81 -11.01
CA MET A 32 -6.03 8.23 -11.10
C MET A 32 -4.53 8.51 -10.83
N ASP A 33 -3.71 7.48 -10.60
CA ASP A 33 -2.29 7.59 -10.21
C ASP A 33 -2.03 8.61 -9.09
N LEU A 34 -2.90 8.62 -8.08
CA LEU A 34 -2.75 9.55 -6.96
C LEU A 34 -1.47 9.26 -6.16
N THR A 35 -1.05 10.24 -5.38
CA THR A 35 0.04 10.10 -4.42
C THR A 35 -0.48 10.42 -3.03
N ILE A 36 -0.17 9.55 -2.06
CA ILE A 36 -0.59 9.71 -0.66
C ILE A 36 0.65 10.06 0.16
N TRP A 37 0.56 11.11 0.97
CA TRP A 37 1.58 11.45 1.95
C TRP A 37 1.26 10.83 3.31
N VAL A 38 2.21 10.13 3.90
CA VAL A 38 2.05 9.45 5.19
C VAL A 38 3.28 9.64 6.08
N TRP A 39 3.07 9.65 7.39
CA TRP A 39 4.15 9.56 8.37
C TRP A 39 4.42 8.10 8.71
N CYS A 40 5.69 7.68 8.70
CA CYS A 40 6.11 6.35 9.10
C CYS A 40 6.67 6.37 10.54
N PRO A 41 6.06 5.66 11.50
CA PRO A 41 6.60 5.57 12.86
C PRO A 41 7.83 4.67 12.97
N HIS A 42 8.10 3.80 11.98
CA HIS A 42 9.23 2.88 12.02
C HIS A 42 10.56 3.53 11.66
N CYS A 43 10.58 4.38 10.62
CA CYS A 43 11.78 5.11 10.21
C CYS A 43 11.76 6.60 10.59
N MET A 44 10.68 7.07 11.23
CA MET A 44 10.53 8.46 11.66
C MET A 44 10.65 9.47 10.50
N ALA A 45 10.10 9.11 9.34
CA ALA A 45 10.13 9.93 8.13
C ALA A 45 8.76 9.98 7.43
N GLY A 46 8.59 11.01 6.60
CA GLY A 46 7.45 11.12 5.70
C GLY A 46 7.69 10.38 4.39
N HIS A 47 6.67 9.68 3.90
CA HIS A 47 6.72 8.95 2.63
C HIS A 47 5.61 9.39 1.69
N GLN A 48 5.95 9.41 0.41
CA GLN A 48 4.99 9.41 -0.68
C GLN A 48 4.77 7.97 -1.10
N ILE A 49 3.54 7.49 -0.99
CA ILE A 49 3.15 6.15 -1.42
C ILE A 49 2.19 6.24 -2.59
N LYS A 50 2.29 5.27 -3.50
CA LYS A 50 1.31 5.08 -4.56
C LYS A 50 0.20 4.15 -4.08
N PRO A 51 -1.08 4.45 -4.37
CA PRO A 51 -2.19 3.53 -4.10
C PRO A 51 -2.00 2.14 -4.73
N ALA A 52 -1.17 2.03 -5.77
CA ALA A 52 -0.82 0.77 -6.41
C ALA A 52 0.02 -0.15 -5.51
N ASP A 53 0.85 0.43 -4.63
CA ASP A 53 1.72 -0.28 -3.70
C ASP A 53 1.07 -0.46 -2.30
N ALA A 54 -0.20 -0.07 -2.18
CA ALA A 54 -0.94 -0.06 -0.93
C ALA A 54 -2.11 -1.04 -0.97
N VAL A 55 -2.44 -1.60 0.19
CA VAL A 55 -3.56 -2.54 0.40
C VAL A 55 -4.46 -2.05 1.53
N LEU A 56 -5.63 -2.65 1.68
CA LEU A 56 -6.39 -2.48 2.91
C LEU A 56 -5.84 -3.42 3.99
N GLU A 57 -5.81 -2.97 5.24
CA GLU A 57 -5.45 -3.82 6.37
C GLU A 57 -6.30 -5.10 6.39
N GLY A 58 -5.62 -6.24 6.53
CA GLY A 58 -6.20 -7.57 6.41
C GLY A 58 -6.12 -8.18 5.00
N GLU A 59 -5.89 -7.38 3.95
CA GLU A 59 -5.53 -7.88 2.63
C GLU A 59 -4.02 -8.16 2.57
N LYS A 60 -3.64 -9.33 2.05
CA LYS A 60 -2.22 -9.60 1.77
C LYS A 60 -1.79 -8.71 0.60
N LEU A 61 -0.60 -8.11 0.71
CA LEU A 61 0.13 -7.59 -0.45
C LEU A 61 0.40 -8.79 -1.36
N GLU A 62 -0.46 -9.02 -2.35
CA GLU A 62 -0.19 -10.01 -3.38
C GLU A 62 1.03 -9.53 -4.16
N THR A 63 2.18 -10.07 -3.80
CA THR A 63 3.35 -10.04 -4.67
C THR A 63 2.99 -10.86 -5.90
N GLU A 64 2.63 -10.20 -6.99
CA GLU A 64 2.62 -10.81 -8.31
C GLU A 64 4.02 -11.35 -8.57
N SER A 65 4.23 -12.63 -8.28
CA SER A 65 5.40 -13.38 -8.74
C SER A 65 5.01 -14.03 -10.07
N PRO A 66 5.51 -13.56 -11.22
CA PRO A 66 5.39 -14.32 -12.45
C PRO A 66 6.42 -15.45 -12.39
N SER A 67 6.09 -16.54 -11.69
CA SER A 67 6.88 -17.76 -11.83
C SER A 67 6.43 -18.46 -13.11
N LEU A 68 7.25 -18.28 -14.15
CA LEU A 68 7.18 -18.95 -15.45
C LEU A 68 6.81 -20.43 -15.31
N ALA A 69 5.65 -20.81 -15.84
CA ALA A 69 5.40 -22.19 -16.23
C ALA A 69 5.99 -22.40 -17.65
N VAL A 70 7.24 -22.85 -17.70
CA VAL A 70 7.78 -23.58 -18.85
C VAL A 70 7.79 -25.05 -18.45
N GLY A 71 7.05 -25.86 -19.21
CA GLY A 71 6.97 -27.32 -19.08
C GLY A 71 5.94 -27.87 -20.05
#